data_AF-A0A0F9E5T5-F1
#
_entry.id   AF-A0A0F9E5T5-F1
#
_cell.length_a   1.000
_cell.length_b   1.000
_cell.length_c   1.000
_cell.angle_alpha   90.00
_cell.angle_beta   90.00
_cell.angle_gamma   90.00
#
_symmetry.space_group_name_H-M   'P 1'
#
loop_
_entity.id
_entity.type
_entity.pdbx_description
1 polymer ?
#
loop_
_entity_poly.entity_id
_entity_poly.type
_entity_poly.pdbx_seq_one_letter_code
_entity_poly.pdbx_strand_id
1 'polypeptide(L)'
;TGIENYRGSILPCTLPGCEGLKVIATYHPSYVARDRTRYPIFDIDIRRVKEDSSFPELNIPERHMVIDPRGEELKHWVDKIIKNGIAAADIEAIKYTTHILCCGFAISPSETVCIVQHEHSYEWQWAIDKILSSSINLIWHNGPYDQIVLEANGFKIKNYFWDTMVAQHVMQPEMPKTLAYITSVNTREPYYKDEVKSDEDTKSWTQKWWSISENREKVWRYNCKDTGCTFENFLIQEEELSNGPSGWTPTFQFKMSEIPVGVRISQAGMLRDEKRHRELKGALLYIWADFQSALNNLVGRTVNTNSSKQMCILLYDELGLKEKRKRDKNGKWVRTADENALVSLVGECKAQYDNRIQKAVKEKWLKALVVCKLTMKIRGVRKVLSSYVNVEISDDGRARGLVKITGAETGRWSMSKYYDNTGIPMQTVPRDPVELEDESVLNNIEGLLELEGALK
;
A
#
# COMPACT_ATOMS: atom_id res chain seq x y z
N THR A 1 21.90 3.39 1.38
CA THR A 1 20.43 3.46 1.32
C THR A 1 19.88 2.18 1.93
N GLY A 2 18.67 2.18 2.52
CA GLY A 2 18.09 0.97 3.11
C GLY A 2 18.32 0.76 4.61
N ILE A 3 18.82 1.76 5.35
CA ILE A 3 18.98 1.64 6.81
C ILE A 3 17.65 1.36 7.53
N GLU A 4 16.53 1.88 7.00
CA GLU A 4 15.19 1.62 7.53
C GLU A 4 14.78 0.13 7.43
N ASN A 5 15.31 -0.60 6.43
CA ASN A 5 15.04 -2.03 6.27
C ASN A 5 15.90 -2.86 7.24
N TYR A 6 17.19 -2.56 7.31
CA TYR A 6 18.16 -3.39 8.03
C TYR A 6 18.38 -2.99 9.49
N ARG A 7 17.79 -1.89 9.98
CA ARG A 7 17.97 -1.50 11.38
C ARG A 7 17.55 -2.65 12.32
N GLY A 8 18.32 -2.86 13.37
CA GLY A 8 18.16 -3.95 14.34
C GLY A 8 18.40 -5.36 13.84
N SER A 9 18.67 -5.56 12.55
CA SER A 9 19.09 -6.88 12.06
C SER A 9 20.46 -7.21 12.64
N ILE A 10 20.63 -8.45 13.09
CA ILE A 10 21.91 -8.96 13.58
C ILE A 10 22.58 -9.67 12.41
N LEU A 11 23.65 -9.08 11.89
CA LEU A 11 24.31 -9.51 10.67
C LEU A 11 25.77 -9.89 10.93
N PRO A 12 26.33 -10.84 10.17
CA PRO A 12 27.77 -11.03 10.15
C PRO A 12 28.46 -9.82 9.51
N CYS A 13 29.60 -9.42 10.06
CA CYS A 13 30.43 -8.39 9.44
C CYS A 13 31.12 -8.92 8.18
N THR A 14 30.95 -8.22 7.06
CA THR A 14 31.57 -8.57 5.78
C THR A 14 32.73 -7.64 5.41
N LEU A 15 33.19 -6.79 6.34
CA LEU A 15 34.31 -5.89 6.10
C LEU A 15 35.64 -6.65 6.23
N PRO A 16 36.59 -6.47 5.29
CA PRO A 16 37.89 -7.10 5.38
C PRO A 16 38.61 -6.80 6.70
N GLY A 17 39.08 -7.83 7.40
CA GLY A 17 39.77 -7.71 8.69
C GLY A 17 38.84 -7.59 9.91
N CYS A 18 37.53 -7.71 9.69
CA CYS A 18 36.50 -7.72 10.74
C CYS A 18 35.63 -8.98 10.67
N GLU A 19 36.10 -10.02 9.97
CA GLU A 19 35.41 -11.30 9.85
C GLU A 19 35.17 -11.89 11.26
N GLY A 20 33.96 -12.41 11.49
CA GLY A 20 33.57 -12.96 12.79
C GLY A 20 32.99 -11.94 13.78
N LEU A 21 33.00 -10.63 13.46
CA LEU A 21 32.25 -9.64 14.23
C LEU A 21 30.77 -9.63 13.84
N LYS A 22 29.93 -9.23 14.79
CA LYS A 22 28.50 -8.95 14.55
C LYS A 22 28.28 -7.47 14.26
N VAL A 23 27.35 -7.19 13.35
CA VAL A 23 26.92 -5.85 13.00
C VAL A 23 25.43 -5.74 13.26
N ILE A 24 25.04 -4.74 14.04
CA ILE A 24 23.65 -4.36 14.24
C ILE A 24 23.53 -2.90 13.80
N ALA A 25 22.81 -2.69 12.70
CA ALA A 25 22.64 -1.37 12.13
C ALA A 25 21.56 -0.59 12.90
N THR A 26 21.68 0.74 12.97
CA THR A 26 20.64 1.62 13.52
C THR A 26 20.70 3.01 12.89
N TYR A 27 19.70 3.85 13.20
CA TYR A 27 19.68 5.24 12.80
C TYR A 27 20.86 6.02 13.36
N HIS A 28 21.42 6.90 12.53
CA HIS A 28 22.43 7.86 13.00
C HIS A 28 21.82 8.79 14.08
N PRO A 29 22.49 9.05 15.22
CA PRO A 29 21.94 9.89 16.30
C PRO A 29 21.45 11.27 15.84
N SER A 30 22.17 11.93 14.94
CA SER A 30 21.73 13.23 14.37
C SER A 30 20.47 13.14 13.51
N TYR A 31 20.10 11.97 12.98
CA TYR A 31 18.80 11.77 12.33
C TYR A 31 17.69 11.70 13.38
N VAL A 32 17.88 10.89 14.43
CA VAL A 32 16.92 10.79 15.56
C VAL A 32 16.74 12.13 16.28
N ALA A 33 17.80 12.94 16.40
CA ALA A 33 17.70 14.28 16.98
C ALA A 33 16.83 15.24 16.14
N ARG A 34 16.79 15.07 14.81
CA ARG A 34 15.96 15.86 13.90
C ARG A 34 14.54 15.31 13.79
N ASP A 35 14.37 14.00 13.85
CA ASP A 35 13.09 13.31 13.83
C ASP A 35 12.94 12.44 15.10
N ARG A 36 12.45 13.08 16.17
CA ARG A 36 12.31 12.44 17.48
C ARG A 36 11.30 11.29 17.49
N THR A 37 10.43 11.19 16.48
CA THR A 37 9.48 10.07 16.35
C THR A 37 10.20 8.73 16.16
N ARG A 38 11.48 8.75 15.74
CA ARG A 38 12.31 7.56 15.55
C ARG A 38 12.99 7.08 16.82
N TYR A 39 12.94 7.86 17.90
CA TYR A 39 13.64 7.53 19.15
C TYR A 39 13.22 6.18 19.75
N PRO A 40 11.93 5.80 19.83
CA PRO A 40 11.57 4.51 20.42
C PRO A 40 12.13 3.32 19.63
N ILE A 41 12.17 3.42 18.29
CA ILE A 41 12.80 2.41 17.45
C ILE A 41 14.29 2.37 17.76
N PHE A 42 14.99 3.50 17.64
CA PHE A 42 16.41 3.60 17.96
C PHE A 42 16.77 3.02 19.33
N ASP A 43 15.97 3.29 20.37
CA ASP A 43 16.20 2.76 21.71
C ASP A 43 16.09 1.22 21.76
N ILE A 44 15.15 0.62 21.02
CA ILE A 44 15.05 -0.84 20.85
C ILE A 44 16.32 -1.39 20.18
N ASP A 45 16.80 -0.75 19.10
CA ASP A 45 18.06 -1.16 18.44
C ASP A 45 19.23 -1.14 19.41
N ILE A 46 19.37 -0.08 20.19
CA ILE A 46 20.49 0.11 21.12
C ILE A 46 20.41 -0.87 22.29
N ARG A 47 19.21 -1.19 22.78
CA ARG A 47 19.03 -2.26 23.78
C ARG A 47 19.51 -3.60 23.24
N ARG A 48 19.13 -3.95 22.02
CA ARG A 48 19.63 -5.15 21.33
C ARG A 48 21.15 -5.12 21.16
N VAL A 49 21.74 -4.00 20.75
CA VAL A 49 23.20 -3.84 20.66
C VAL A 49 23.87 -4.12 22.01
N LYS A 50 23.34 -3.55 23.10
CA LYS A 50 23.87 -3.75 24.45
C LYS A 50 23.79 -5.23 24.86
N GLU A 51 22.66 -5.88 24.64
CA GLU A 51 22.48 -7.30 24.92
C GLU A 51 23.44 -8.17 24.11
N ASP A 52 23.48 -8.00 22.79
CA ASP A 52 24.32 -8.79 21.90
C ASP A 52 25.82 -8.51 22.04
N SER A 53 26.22 -7.38 22.64
CA SER A 53 27.63 -7.11 22.97
C SER A 53 28.20 -8.00 24.06
N SER A 54 27.33 -8.70 24.81
CA SER A 54 27.75 -9.57 25.92
C SER A 54 28.26 -10.94 25.49
N PHE A 55 28.10 -11.31 24.20
CA PHE A 55 28.50 -12.61 23.68
C PHE A 55 28.92 -12.51 22.19
N PRO A 56 29.93 -13.27 21.74
CA PRO A 56 30.42 -13.18 20.35
C PRO A 56 29.51 -13.86 19.32
N GLU A 57 28.68 -14.84 19.73
CA GLU A 57 27.93 -15.71 18.83
C GLU A 57 26.82 -14.97 18.08
N LEU A 58 26.64 -15.33 16.81
CA LEU A 58 25.55 -14.88 15.97
C LEU A 58 24.28 -15.70 16.29
N ASN A 59 23.59 -15.32 17.35
CA ASN A 59 22.35 -15.97 17.79
C ASN A 59 21.18 -15.50 16.92
N ILE A 60 21.08 -16.02 15.70
CA ILE A 60 19.94 -15.83 14.80
C ILE A 60 18.99 -17.04 14.88
N PRO A 61 17.68 -16.86 14.64
CA PRO A 61 16.74 -17.98 14.64
C PRO A 61 17.10 -19.01 13.58
N GLU A 62 17.13 -20.29 13.97
CA GLU A 62 17.18 -21.41 13.03
C GLU A 62 15.77 -21.94 12.83
N ARG A 63 15.32 -21.98 11.57
CA ARG A 63 13.99 -22.49 11.20
C ARG A 63 14.14 -23.75 10.34
N HIS A 64 13.56 -24.85 10.81
CA HIS A 64 13.33 -26.05 10.01
C HIS A 64 12.19 -25.76 9.02
N MET A 65 12.56 -25.55 7.77
CA MET A 65 11.65 -25.27 6.66
C MET A 65 11.47 -26.52 5.82
N VAL A 66 10.26 -27.06 5.78
CA VAL A 66 9.88 -28.09 4.81
C VAL A 66 9.24 -27.43 3.60
N ILE A 67 9.77 -27.71 2.42
CA ILE A 67 9.34 -27.06 1.18
C ILE A 67 8.77 -28.12 0.26
N ASP A 68 7.57 -27.87 -0.24
CA ASP A 68 6.88 -28.72 -1.20
C ASP A 68 6.79 -30.19 -0.77
N PRO A 69 6.30 -30.50 0.45
CA PRO A 69 6.08 -31.89 0.84
C PRO A 69 5.01 -32.51 -0.05
N ARG A 70 5.15 -33.79 -0.38
CA ARG A 70 4.25 -34.52 -1.30
C ARG A 70 3.86 -35.89 -0.77
N GLY A 71 2.76 -36.45 -1.27
CA GLY A 71 2.31 -37.78 -0.89
C GLY A 71 2.17 -37.95 0.63
N GLU A 72 2.80 -38.99 1.20
CA GLU A 72 2.74 -39.28 2.64
C GLU A 72 3.37 -38.19 3.51
N GLU A 73 4.38 -37.46 3.01
CA GLU A 73 4.97 -36.36 3.77
C GLU A 73 3.98 -35.18 3.89
N LEU A 74 3.28 -34.85 2.81
CA LEU A 74 2.24 -33.82 2.83
C LEU A 74 1.13 -34.19 3.81
N LYS A 75 0.68 -35.45 3.76
CA LYS A 75 -0.34 -35.96 4.69
C LYS A 75 0.14 -35.90 6.14
N HIS A 76 1.38 -36.28 6.40
CA HIS A 76 1.99 -36.16 7.72
C HIS A 76 1.96 -34.71 8.21
N TRP A 77 2.30 -33.74 7.36
CA TRP A 77 2.24 -32.32 7.70
C TRP A 77 0.83 -31.81 7.96
N VAL A 78 -0.15 -32.19 7.15
CA VAL A 78 -1.57 -31.86 7.38
C VAL A 78 -2.03 -32.38 8.74
N ASP A 79 -1.76 -33.65 9.04
CA ASP A 79 -2.12 -34.26 10.33
C ASP A 79 -1.37 -33.58 11.50
N LYS A 80 -0.10 -33.25 11.31
CA LYS A 80 0.73 -32.56 12.30
C LYS A 80 0.19 -31.17 12.62
N ILE A 81 -0.14 -30.37 11.61
CA ILE A 81 -0.73 -29.03 11.77
C ILE A 81 -2.06 -29.12 12.52
N ILE A 82 -2.96 -30.02 12.09
CA ILE A 82 -4.27 -30.17 12.70
C ILE A 82 -4.14 -30.64 14.15
N LYS A 83 -3.23 -31.58 14.44
CA LYS A 83 -2.95 -32.06 15.79
C LYS A 83 -2.35 -30.97 16.68
N ASN A 84 -1.55 -30.07 16.13
CA ASN A 84 -0.97 -28.94 16.88
C ASN A 84 -2.05 -27.98 17.40
N GLY A 85 -3.20 -27.90 16.72
CA GLY A 85 -4.36 -27.12 17.17
C GLY A 85 -4.25 -25.60 16.94
N ILE A 86 -3.06 -25.11 16.59
CA ILE A 86 -2.79 -23.71 16.22
C ILE A 86 -1.71 -23.65 15.14
N ALA A 87 -1.84 -22.74 14.18
CA ALA A 87 -0.80 -22.49 13.19
C ALA A 87 -0.86 -21.04 12.70
N ALA A 88 0.30 -20.45 12.37
CA ALA A 88 0.33 -19.25 11.54
C ALA A 88 0.20 -19.64 10.07
N ALA A 89 -0.49 -18.82 9.28
CA ALA A 89 -0.77 -19.06 7.87
C ALA A 89 -0.52 -17.78 7.06
N ASP A 90 -0.12 -17.99 5.80
CA ASP A 90 0.18 -16.93 4.83
C ASP A 90 0.07 -17.52 3.41
N ILE A 91 -0.42 -16.73 2.45
CA ILE A 91 -0.41 -17.12 1.04
C ILE A 91 0.55 -16.27 0.22
N GLU A 92 1.14 -16.90 -0.80
CA GLU A 92 1.79 -16.18 -1.87
C GLU A 92 0.95 -16.28 -3.13
N ALA A 93 0.80 -15.17 -3.85
CA ALA A 93 -0.03 -15.12 -5.05
C ALA A 93 0.59 -14.24 -6.14
N ILE A 94 0.25 -14.51 -7.39
CA ILE A 94 0.57 -13.59 -8.48
C ILE A 94 -0.17 -12.28 -8.25
N LYS A 95 0.59 -11.20 -8.24
CA LYS A 95 0.12 -9.85 -7.99
C LYS A 95 -1.06 -9.52 -8.90
N TYR A 96 -2.12 -8.98 -8.29
CA TYR A 96 -3.36 -8.57 -8.97
C TYR A 96 -4.17 -9.70 -9.59
N THR A 97 -4.00 -10.93 -9.10
CA THR A 97 -4.79 -12.09 -9.54
C THR A 97 -5.21 -12.92 -8.33
N THR A 98 -6.04 -13.93 -8.58
CA THR A 98 -6.37 -14.97 -7.58
C THR A 98 -5.44 -16.17 -7.66
N HIS A 99 -4.41 -16.17 -8.52
CA HIS A 99 -3.52 -17.31 -8.68
C HIS A 99 -2.58 -17.42 -7.49
N ILE A 100 -2.91 -18.34 -6.58
CA ILE A 100 -2.06 -18.72 -5.45
C ILE A 100 -0.85 -19.51 -5.99
N LEU A 101 0.31 -19.32 -5.37
CA LEU A 101 1.58 -19.97 -5.70
C LEU A 101 1.92 -21.04 -4.66
N CYS A 102 1.69 -20.72 -3.39
CA CYS A 102 1.86 -21.62 -2.26
C CYS A 102 1.12 -21.09 -1.04
N CYS A 103 0.92 -21.96 -0.06
CA CYS A 103 0.44 -21.59 1.27
C CYS A 103 1.45 -22.06 2.31
N GLY A 104 1.84 -21.13 3.18
CA GLY A 104 2.76 -21.38 4.28
C GLY A 104 1.99 -21.71 5.54
N PHE A 105 2.57 -22.56 6.37
CA PHE A 105 2.11 -22.79 7.73
C PHE A 105 3.30 -22.88 8.70
N ALA A 106 3.13 -22.33 9.89
CA ALA A 106 4.07 -22.50 11.00
C ALA A 106 3.33 -23.01 12.24
N ILE A 107 3.84 -24.08 12.85
CA ILE A 107 3.28 -24.65 14.09
C ILE A 107 4.07 -24.24 15.34
N SER A 108 5.24 -23.62 15.12
CA SER A 108 6.08 -22.95 16.09
C SER A 108 6.96 -21.93 15.36
N PRO A 109 7.72 -21.06 16.07
CA PRO A 109 8.70 -20.20 15.41
C PRO A 109 9.72 -20.97 14.58
N SER A 110 10.19 -22.12 15.06
CA SER A 110 11.27 -22.87 14.40
C SER A 110 10.78 -23.88 13.38
N GLU A 111 9.50 -24.20 13.31
CA GLU A 111 9.00 -25.28 12.46
C GLU A 111 7.91 -24.82 11.49
N THR A 112 8.26 -24.84 10.21
CA THR A 112 7.47 -24.23 9.12
C THR A 112 7.40 -25.15 7.91
N VAL A 113 6.30 -25.04 7.15
CA VAL A 113 6.09 -25.78 5.91
C VAL A 113 5.48 -24.88 4.84
N CYS A 114 5.99 -24.98 3.61
CA CYS A 114 5.43 -24.31 2.44
C CYS A 114 4.81 -25.37 1.51
N ILE A 115 3.50 -25.34 1.36
CA ILE A 115 2.72 -26.28 0.53
C ILE A 115 2.47 -25.62 -0.83
N VAL A 116 3.11 -26.15 -1.87
CA VAL A 116 3.20 -25.50 -3.20
C VAL A 116 2.04 -25.88 -4.09
N GLN A 117 1.46 -24.89 -4.78
CA GLN A 117 0.44 -25.12 -5.79
C GLN A 117 1.10 -25.49 -7.12
N HIS A 118 1.00 -26.77 -7.50
CA HIS A 118 1.35 -27.24 -8.85
C HIS A 118 0.14 -27.22 -9.78
N GLU A 119 0.37 -27.20 -11.09
CA GLU A 119 -0.69 -27.37 -12.08
C GLU A 119 -1.46 -28.67 -11.81
N HIS A 120 -2.80 -28.58 -11.73
CA HIS A 120 -3.71 -29.70 -11.49
C HIS A 120 -3.46 -30.49 -10.19
N SER A 121 -2.92 -29.86 -9.14
CA SER A 121 -2.66 -30.55 -7.86
C SER A 121 -3.92 -30.70 -6.99
N TYR A 122 -4.58 -31.85 -7.11
CA TYR A 122 -5.64 -32.26 -6.18
C TYR A 122 -5.13 -32.42 -4.74
N GLU A 123 -3.88 -32.86 -4.57
CA GLU A 123 -3.25 -33.01 -3.24
C GLU A 123 -3.11 -31.66 -2.53
N TRP A 124 -2.73 -30.62 -3.27
CA TRP A 124 -2.66 -29.26 -2.73
C TRP A 124 -4.04 -28.78 -2.28
N GLN A 125 -5.06 -28.88 -3.14
CA GLN A 125 -6.41 -28.46 -2.80
C GLN A 125 -6.94 -29.21 -1.57
N TRP A 126 -6.73 -30.53 -1.52
CA TRP A 126 -7.09 -31.35 -0.37
C TRP A 126 -6.39 -30.89 0.90
N ALA A 127 -5.07 -30.67 0.87
CA ALA A 127 -4.30 -30.28 2.04
C ALA A 127 -4.76 -28.92 2.59
N ILE A 128 -4.90 -27.92 1.71
CA ILE A 128 -5.33 -26.57 2.10
C ILE A 128 -6.76 -26.58 2.62
N ASP A 129 -7.70 -27.24 1.93
CA ASP A 129 -9.08 -27.36 2.40
C ASP A 129 -9.13 -28.09 3.76
N LYS A 130 -8.37 -29.17 3.93
CA LYS A 130 -8.35 -29.95 5.18
C LYS A 130 -7.83 -29.14 6.36
N ILE A 131 -6.80 -28.31 6.16
CA ILE A 131 -6.26 -27.43 7.20
C ILE A 131 -7.23 -26.28 7.48
N LEU A 132 -7.67 -25.54 6.46
CA LEU A 132 -8.49 -24.33 6.64
C LEU A 132 -9.92 -24.63 7.15
N SER A 133 -10.48 -25.78 6.77
CA SER A 133 -11.77 -26.26 7.28
C SER A 133 -11.66 -26.96 8.64
N SER A 134 -10.44 -27.19 9.15
CA SER A 134 -10.24 -27.66 10.51
C SER A 134 -10.54 -26.53 11.51
N SER A 135 -10.98 -26.87 12.71
CA SER A 135 -11.29 -25.89 13.76
C SER A 135 -10.05 -25.37 14.50
N ILE A 136 -8.85 -25.59 13.97
CA ILE A 136 -7.61 -25.09 14.58
C ILE A 136 -7.56 -23.57 14.57
N ASN A 137 -6.81 -22.99 15.50
CA ASN A 137 -6.59 -21.56 15.57
C ASN A 137 -5.62 -21.13 14.45
N LEU A 138 -6.07 -20.30 13.51
CA LEU A 138 -5.21 -19.76 12.46
C LEU A 138 -4.79 -18.31 12.77
N ILE A 139 -3.48 -18.08 12.83
CA ILE A 139 -2.84 -16.79 13.06
C ILE A 139 -2.42 -16.20 11.71
N TRP A 140 -2.70 -14.92 11.51
CA TRP A 140 -2.41 -14.21 10.27
C TRP A 140 -1.61 -12.94 10.54
N HIS A 141 -1.09 -12.35 9.47
CA HIS A 141 -0.63 -10.97 9.45
C HIS A 141 -1.32 -10.24 8.31
N ASN A 142 -2.25 -9.32 8.61
CA ASN A 142 -3.08 -8.69 7.58
C ASN A 142 -3.88 -9.73 6.74
N GLY A 143 -4.42 -10.74 7.42
CA GLY A 143 -5.15 -11.85 6.81
C GLY A 143 -6.45 -11.51 6.06
N PRO A 144 -7.09 -10.31 6.16
CA PRO A 144 -8.22 -9.99 5.28
C PRO A 144 -7.87 -10.08 3.78
N TYR A 145 -6.61 -9.83 3.40
CA TYR A 145 -6.16 -10.01 2.02
C TYR A 145 -6.17 -11.49 1.64
N ASP A 146 -5.50 -12.32 2.43
CA ASP A 146 -5.39 -13.77 2.26
C ASP A 146 -6.77 -14.43 2.20
N GLN A 147 -7.66 -14.05 3.12
CA GLN A 147 -9.03 -14.55 3.16
C GLN A 147 -9.79 -14.26 1.87
N ILE A 148 -9.69 -13.06 1.32
CA ILE A 148 -10.39 -12.71 0.06
C ILE A 148 -9.87 -13.55 -1.10
N VAL A 149 -8.56 -13.74 -1.20
CA VAL A 149 -7.96 -14.52 -2.28
C VAL A 149 -8.26 -16.02 -2.12
N LEU A 150 -8.21 -16.55 -0.91
CA LEU A 150 -8.56 -17.94 -0.59
C LEU A 150 -10.04 -18.23 -0.90
N GLU A 151 -10.95 -17.35 -0.49
CA GLU A 151 -12.39 -17.49 -0.78
C GLU A 151 -12.70 -17.38 -2.29
N ALA A 152 -11.96 -16.55 -3.03
CA ALA A 152 -12.06 -16.50 -4.48
C ALA A 152 -11.59 -17.80 -5.17
N ASN A 153 -10.76 -18.61 -4.49
CA ASN A 153 -10.37 -19.95 -4.92
C ASN A 153 -11.25 -21.06 -4.32
N GLY A 154 -12.35 -20.71 -3.64
CA GLY A 154 -13.32 -21.66 -3.10
C GLY A 154 -12.99 -22.22 -1.71
N PHE A 155 -11.90 -21.77 -1.08
CA PHE A 155 -11.55 -22.18 0.28
C PHE A 155 -12.36 -21.40 1.32
N LYS A 156 -12.54 -22.01 2.50
CA LYS A 156 -13.19 -21.35 3.65
C LYS A 156 -12.32 -21.51 4.89
N ILE A 157 -12.06 -20.38 5.54
CA ILE A 157 -11.34 -20.34 6.82
C ILE A 157 -12.36 -20.56 7.93
N LYS A 158 -12.29 -21.71 8.62
CA LYS A 158 -13.25 -22.03 9.70
C LYS A 158 -13.00 -21.23 10.97
N ASN A 159 -11.73 -20.99 11.31
CA ASN A 159 -11.36 -20.33 12.56
C ASN A 159 -10.18 -19.36 12.35
N TYR A 160 -10.53 -18.12 11.99
CA TYR A 160 -9.62 -16.98 11.98
C TYR A 160 -9.39 -16.51 13.41
N PHE A 161 -8.28 -16.92 14.02
CA PHE A 161 -8.06 -16.77 15.45
C PHE A 161 -7.37 -15.44 15.81
N TRP A 162 -6.32 -15.07 15.07
CA TRP A 162 -5.46 -13.94 15.43
C TRP A 162 -4.95 -13.19 14.20
N ASP A 163 -4.77 -11.87 14.32
CA ASP A 163 -4.05 -11.06 13.34
C ASP A 163 -2.99 -10.20 14.04
N THR A 164 -1.72 -10.46 13.72
CA THR A 164 -0.58 -9.78 14.34
C THR A 164 -0.49 -8.30 13.96
N MET A 165 -1.05 -7.89 12.82
CA MET A 165 -1.17 -6.47 12.45
C MET A 165 -2.23 -5.78 13.31
N VAL A 166 -3.33 -6.47 13.67
CA VAL A 166 -4.36 -5.93 14.58
C VAL A 166 -3.80 -5.77 15.98
N ALA A 167 -3.10 -6.77 16.50
CA ALA A 167 -2.44 -6.69 17.80
C ALA A 167 -1.46 -5.52 17.85
N GLN A 168 -0.57 -5.40 16.85
CA GLN A 168 0.36 -4.27 16.76
C GLN A 168 -0.35 -2.92 16.73
N HIS A 169 -1.44 -2.81 15.96
CA HIS A 169 -2.19 -1.56 15.85
C HIS A 169 -2.86 -1.15 17.16
N VAL A 170 -3.33 -2.11 17.96
CA VAL A 170 -3.93 -1.85 19.27
C VAL A 170 -2.87 -1.39 20.28
N MET A 171 -1.72 -2.06 20.31
CA MET A 171 -0.67 -1.78 21.29
C MET A 171 0.10 -0.50 20.96
N GLN A 172 0.40 -0.26 19.67
CA GLN A 172 1.26 0.82 19.21
C GLN A 172 0.75 1.43 17.90
N PRO A 173 -0.40 2.13 17.91
CA PRO A 173 -1.06 2.63 16.70
C PRO A 173 -0.23 3.60 15.85
N GLU A 174 0.68 4.35 16.48
CA GLU A 174 1.58 5.33 15.83
C GLU A 174 2.81 4.68 15.19
N MET A 175 3.09 3.41 15.52
CA MET A 175 4.23 2.69 14.96
C MET A 175 3.87 2.02 13.64
N PRO A 176 4.87 1.75 12.77
CA PRO A 176 4.64 0.86 11.64
C PRO A 176 4.10 -0.49 12.11
N LYS A 177 3.37 -1.16 11.23
CA LYS A 177 2.65 -2.40 11.54
C LYS A 177 2.83 -3.48 10.48
N THR A 178 3.79 -3.28 9.57
CA THR A 178 4.16 -4.28 8.57
C THR A 178 4.85 -5.45 9.25
N LEU A 179 4.73 -6.66 8.67
CA LEU A 179 5.41 -7.84 9.17
C LEU A 179 6.92 -7.60 9.26
N ALA A 180 7.49 -6.91 8.28
CA ALA A 180 8.89 -6.50 8.26
C ALA A 180 9.29 -5.72 9.53
N TYR A 181 8.47 -4.74 9.92
CA TYR A 181 8.75 -3.91 11.08
C TYR A 181 8.61 -4.71 12.38
N ILE A 182 7.48 -5.38 12.60
CA ILE A 182 7.25 -6.11 13.85
C ILE A 182 8.26 -7.25 14.01
N THR A 183 8.64 -7.92 12.92
CA THR A 183 9.74 -8.89 12.91
C THR A 183 11.05 -8.24 13.36
N SER A 184 11.39 -7.06 12.82
CA SER A 184 12.63 -6.37 13.18
C SER A 184 12.71 -5.93 14.64
N VAL A 185 11.55 -5.73 15.29
CA VAL A 185 11.44 -5.25 16.68
C VAL A 185 11.34 -6.43 17.66
N ASN A 186 10.47 -7.38 17.37
CA ASN A 186 10.09 -8.44 18.29
C ASN A 186 10.97 -9.69 18.15
N THR A 187 11.50 -9.95 16.96
CA THR A 187 12.26 -11.18 16.68
C THR A 187 13.73 -10.89 16.49
N ARG A 188 14.52 -11.97 16.43
CA ARG A 188 15.95 -11.93 16.06
C ARG A 188 16.17 -12.25 14.58
N GLU A 189 15.12 -12.42 13.79
CA GLU A 189 15.21 -12.69 12.35
C GLU A 189 15.82 -11.47 11.62
N PRO A 190 16.94 -11.65 10.89
CA PRO A 190 17.48 -10.60 10.04
C PRO A 190 16.50 -10.19 8.95
N TYR A 191 16.59 -8.94 8.48
CA TYR A 191 15.73 -8.46 7.38
C TYR A 191 15.89 -9.33 6.12
N TYR A 192 14.78 -9.95 5.69
CA TYR A 192 14.74 -10.87 4.55
C TYR A 192 13.78 -10.42 3.43
N LYS A 193 13.06 -9.30 3.60
CA LYS A 193 11.96 -8.93 2.70
C LYS A 193 12.38 -8.54 1.28
N ASP A 194 13.65 -8.21 1.08
CA ASP A 194 14.20 -7.91 -0.25
C ASP A 194 14.63 -9.18 -1.01
N GLU A 195 14.62 -10.38 -0.39
CA GLU A 195 15.04 -11.65 -1.02
C GLU A 195 14.18 -12.06 -2.23
N VAL A 196 12.92 -11.58 -2.26
CA VAL A 196 11.90 -11.89 -3.28
C VAL A 196 11.59 -10.67 -4.16
N LYS A 197 12.45 -9.66 -4.17
CA LYS A 197 12.31 -8.49 -5.04
C LYS A 197 13.22 -8.60 -6.26
N SER A 198 12.74 -8.08 -7.38
CA SER A 198 13.57 -7.76 -8.53
C SER A 198 14.15 -6.34 -8.41
N ASP A 199 15.10 -5.99 -9.29
CA ASP A 199 15.72 -4.64 -9.34
C ASP A 199 14.70 -3.49 -9.48
N GLU A 200 13.50 -3.80 -9.97
CA GLU A 200 12.37 -2.88 -10.02
C GLU A 200 11.16 -3.51 -9.30
N ASP A 201 10.72 -2.92 -8.19
CA ASP A 201 9.58 -3.39 -7.40
C ASP A 201 8.30 -3.66 -8.21
N THR A 202 8.09 -2.94 -9.32
CA THR A 202 6.93 -3.10 -10.21
C THR A 202 6.94 -4.41 -10.98
N LYS A 203 8.08 -5.07 -11.11
CA LYS A 203 8.25 -6.32 -11.86
C LYS A 203 8.18 -7.58 -10.98
N SER A 204 8.36 -7.45 -9.67
CA SER A 204 8.25 -8.54 -8.69
C SER A 204 6.82 -9.11 -8.65
N TRP A 205 6.68 -10.42 -8.39
CA TRP A 205 5.38 -11.10 -8.22
C TRP A 205 4.47 -11.09 -9.46
N THR A 206 5.00 -10.74 -10.63
CA THR A 206 4.27 -10.85 -11.91
C THR A 206 4.38 -12.27 -12.47
N GLN A 207 3.46 -12.66 -13.37
CA GLN A 207 3.56 -13.95 -14.07
C GLN A 207 4.92 -14.12 -14.78
N LYS A 208 5.44 -13.04 -15.38
CA LYS A 208 6.75 -13.05 -16.02
C LYS A 208 7.88 -13.28 -15.02
N TRP A 209 7.83 -12.64 -13.86
CA TRP A 209 8.82 -12.85 -12.81
C TRP A 209 8.77 -14.27 -12.23
N TRP A 210 7.56 -14.79 -11.99
CA TRP A 210 7.35 -16.16 -11.51
C TRP A 210 7.78 -17.25 -12.50
N SER A 211 7.74 -16.96 -13.81
CA SER A 211 8.16 -17.91 -14.84
C SER A 211 9.65 -18.28 -14.77
N ILE A 212 10.46 -17.50 -14.07
CA ILE A 212 11.89 -17.77 -13.82
C ILE A 212 12.01 -18.76 -12.66
N SER A 213 12.56 -19.95 -12.92
CA SER A 213 12.63 -21.06 -11.97
C SER A 213 13.32 -20.72 -10.64
N GLU A 214 14.38 -19.90 -10.70
CA GLU A 214 15.20 -19.50 -9.56
C GLU A 214 14.44 -18.64 -8.56
N ASN A 215 13.33 -18.03 -8.97
CA ASN A 215 12.48 -17.25 -8.08
C ASN A 215 11.55 -18.14 -7.23
N ARG A 216 11.27 -19.37 -7.67
CA ARG A 216 10.30 -20.24 -7.00
C ARG A 216 10.76 -20.64 -5.61
N GLU A 217 11.98 -21.16 -5.50
CA GLU A 217 12.54 -21.57 -4.21
C GLU A 217 12.70 -20.38 -3.25
N LYS A 218 13.03 -19.19 -3.78
CA LYS A 218 13.10 -17.96 -2.97
C LYS A 218 11.73 -17.62 -2.37
N VAL A 219 10.66 -17.70 -3.16
CA VAL A 219 9.29 -17.48 -2.67
C VAL A 219 8.91 -18.49 -1.59
N TRP A 220 9.19 -19.77 -1.79
CA TRP A 220 8.83 -20.80 -0.82
C TRP A 220 9.55 -20.62 0.52
N ARG A 221 10.85 -20.32 0.48
CA ARG A 221 11.64 -20.01 1.69
C ARG A 221 11.18 -18.73 2.36
N TYR A 222 10.87 -17.70 1.58
CA TYR A 222 10.32 -16.45 2.07
C TYR A 222 8.99 -16.68 2.82
N ASN A 223 8.07 -17.46 2.24
CA ASN A 223 6.78 -17.79 2.85
C ASN A 223 6.92 -18.61 4.16
N CYS A 224 7.90 -19.52 4.23
CA CYS A 224 8.28 -20.15 5.50
C CYS A 224 8.77 -19.13 6.55
N LYS A 225 9.58 -18.13 6.15
CA LYS A 225 10.01 -17.05 7.06
C LYS A 225 8.82 -16.18 7.49
N ASP A 226 7.90 -15.83 6.59
CA ASP A 226 6.71 -15.02 6.89
C ASP A 226 5.86 -15.70 7.96
N THR A 227 5.56 -16.99 7.78
CA THR A 227 4.75 -17.75 8.75
C THR A 227 5.47 -17.99 10.07
N GLY A 228 6.76 -18.35 10.05
CA GLY A 228 7.55 -18.52 11.27
C GLY A 228 7.66 -17.23 12.08
N CYS A 229 7.94 -16.10 11.41
CA CYS A 229 7.96 -14.78 12.04
C CYS A 229 6.58 -14.38 12.55
N THR A 230 5.52 -14.67 11.81
CA THR A 230 4.14 -14.38 12.23
C THR A 230 3.78 -15.13 13.51
N PHE A 231 4.16 -16.42 13.61
CA PHE A 231 3.95 -17.21 14.82
C PHE A 231 4.74 -16.65 16.01
N GLU A 232 6.01 -16.29 15.80
CA GLU A 232 6.88 -15.70 16.83
C GLU A 232 6.33 -14.36 17.33
N ASN A 233 5.89 -13.50 16.40
CA ASN A 233 5.23 -12.23 16.75
C ASN A 233 3.94 -12.47 17.54
N PHE A 234 3.13 -13.47 17.16
CA PHE A 234 1.92 -13.81 17.91
C PHE A 234 2.22 -14.13 19.37
N LEU A 235 3.22 -14.99 19.65
CA LEU A 235 3.57 -15.37 21.03
C LEU A 235 3.94 -14.14 21.87
N ILE A 236 4.75 -13.24 21.32
CA ILE A 236 5.18 -12.01 22.00
C ILE A 236 3.98 -11.08 22.22
N GLN A 237 3.18 -10.87 21.18
CA GLN A 237 2.03 -9.97 21.24
C GLN A 237 0.91 -10.49 22.16
N GLU A 238 0.70 -11.79 22.23
CA GLU A 238 -0.26 -12.41 23.16
C GLU A 238 0.15 -12.14 24.62
N GLU A 239 1.43 -12.33 24.93
CA GLU A 239 1.99 -12.02 26.25
C GLU A 239 1.87 -10.52 26.57
N GLU A 240 2.27 -9.64 25.65
CA GLU A 240 2.20 -8.18 25.82
C GLU A 240 0.76 -7.69 25.97
N LEU A 241 -0.18 -8.21 25.19
CA LEU A 241 -1.60 -7.85 25.31
C LEU A 241 -2.17 -8.30 26.66
N SER A 242 -1.80 -9.48 27.13
CA SER A 242 -2.29 -10.04 28.40
C SER A 242 -1.75 -9.28 29.62
N ASN A 243 -0.50 -8.84 29.56
CA ASN A 243 0.18 -8.12 30.64
C ASN A 243 0.11 -6.59 30.52
N GLY A 244 -0.40 -6.08 29.40
CA GLY A 244 -0.48 -4.66 29.10
C GLY A 244 -1.67 -3.96 29.77
N PRO A 245 -1.94 -2.69 29.38
CA PRO A 245 -3.12 -1.96 29.81
C PRO A 245 -4.41 -2.76 29.61
N SER A 246 -5.29 -2.76 30.62
CA SER A 246 -6.53 -3.56 30.63
C SER A 246 -7.49 -3.28 29.45
N GLY A 247 -7.37 -2.12 28.81
CA GLY A 247 -8.14 -1.77 27.62
C GLY A 247 -7.67 -2.42 26.32
N TRP A 248 -6.46 -3.00 26.28
CA TRP A 248 -5.89 -3.57 25.06
C TRP A 248 -6.63 -4.81 24.60
N THR A 249 -6.75 -5.83 25.44
CA THR A 249 -7.46 -7.08 25.10
C THR A 249 -8.88 -6.87 24.57
N PRO A 250 -9.78 -6.11 25.24
CA PRO A 250 -11.12 -5.87 24.70
C PRO A 250 -11.09 -5.06 23.40
N THR A 251 -10.15 -4.13 23.24
CA THR A 251 -10.00 -3.37 21.98
C THR A 251 -9.52 -4.28 20.85
N PHE A 252 -8.57 -5.18 21.12
CA PHE A 252 -8.10 -6.18 20.17
C PHE A 252 -9.24 -7.11 19.74
N GLN A 253 -10.00 -7.66 20.68
CA GLN A 253 -11.17 -8.51 20.39
C GLN A 253 -12.21 -7.77 19.54
N PHE A 254 -12.50 -6.51 19.88
CA PHE A 254 -13.39 -5.67 19.08
C PHE A 254 -12.87 -5.50 17.65
N LYS A 255 -11.59 -5.15 17.47
CA LYS A 255 -10.96 -4.99 16.16
C LYS A 255 -10.91 -6.29 15.34
N MET A 256 -10.65 -7.42 15.98
CA MET A 256 -10.73 -8.74 15.34
C MET A 256 -12.16 -9.03 14.84
N SER A 257 -13.19 -8.65 15.61
CA SER A 257 -14.59 -8.84 15.19
C SER A 257 -14.99 -7.99 13.96
N GLU A 258 -14.24 -6.93 13.65
CA GLU A 258 -14.47 -6.09 12.46
C GLU A 258 -13.98 -6.75 11.17
N ILE A 259 -13.03 -7.70 11.24
CA ILE A 259 -12.44 -8.37 10.07
C ILE A 259 -13.49 -9.00 9.14
N PRO A 260 -14.37 -9.92 9.60
CA PRO A 260 -15.34 -10.56 8.71
C PRO A 260 -16.31 -9.55 8.07
N VAL A 261 -16.60 -8.44 8.76
CA VAL A 261 -17.41 -7.35 8.21
C VAL A 261 -16.65 -6.62 7.11
N GLY A 262 -15.39 -6.27 7.34
CA GLY A 262 -14.52 -5.61 6.36
C GLY A 262 -14.29 -6.44 5.10
N VAL A 263 -14.03 -7.74 5.26
CA VAL A 263 -13.91 -8.71 4.15
C VAL A 263 -15.19 -8.71 3.32
N ARG A 264 -16.35 -8.86 3.97
CA ARG A 264 -17.65 -8.91 3.27
C ARG A 264 -17.97 -7.60 2.54
N ILE A 265 -17.68 -6.44 3.12
CA ILE A 265 -17.83 -5.14 2.44
C ILE A 265 -16.94 -5.10 1.19
N SER A 266 -15.70 -5.56 1.31
CA SER A 266 -14.72 -5.55 0.22
C SER A 266 -15.15 -6.44 -0.95
N GLN A 267 -15.63 -7.65 -0.65
CA GLN A 267 -16.14 -8.61 -1.65
C GLN A 267 -17.46 -8.17 -2.27
N ALA A 268 -18.36 -7.58 -1.49
CA ALA A 268 -19.63 -7.09 -1.99
C ALA A 268 -19.40 -5.97 -3.00
N GLY A 269 -18.63 -4.93 -2.66
CA GLY A 269 -18.50 -3.75 -3.53
C GLY A 269 -19.84 -3.03 -3.80
N MET A 270 -19.81 -2.06 -4.71
CA MET A 270 -20.99 -1.28 -5.10
C MET A 270 -21.24 -1.39 -6.60
N LEU A 271 -22.47 -1.72 -6.97
CA LEU A 271 -22.90 -1.75 -8.36
C LEU A 271 -22.82 -0.35 -8.96
N ARG A 272 -22.20 -0.22 -10.13
CA ARG A 272 -22.08 1.04 -10.85
C ARG A 272 -23.28 1.24 -11.78
N ASP A 273 -23.93 2.39 -11.68
CA ASP A 273 -24.92 2.81 -12.69
C ASP A 273 -24.17 3.27 -13.94
N GLU A 274 -24.16 2.43 -14.98
CA GLU A 274 -23.46 2.71 -16.24
C GLU A 274 -24.02 3.93 -16.97
N LYS A 275 -25.33 4.20 -16.86
CA LYS A 275 -25.93 5.38 -17.51
C LYS A 275 -25.42 6.66 -16.83
N ARG A 276 -25.52 6.73 -15.50
CA ARG A 276 -25.04 7.90 -14.73
C ARG A 276 -23.53 8.06 -14.83
N HIS A 277 -22.78 6.96 -14.91
CA HIS A 277 -21.34 7.00 -15.16
C HIS A 277 -21.01 7.65 -16.51
N ARG A 278 -21.70 7.25 -17.59
CA ARG A 278 -21.53 7.88 -18.92
C ARG A 278 -21.85 9.37 -18.91
N GLU A 279 -22.96 9.75 -18.28
CA GLU A 279 -23.38 11.16 -18.16
C GLU A 279 -22.34 11.98 -17.37
N LEU A 280 -21.88 11.47 -16.21
CA LEU A 280 -20.84 12.10 -15.40
C LEU A 280 -19.54 12.26 -16.19
N LYS A 281 -19.14 11.22 -16.94
CA LYS A 281 -17.95 11.27 -17.78
C LYS A 281 -18.08 12.33 -18.87
N GLY A 282 -19.22 12.38 -19.57
CA GLY A 282 -19.52 13.41 -20.57
C GLY A 282 -19.44 14.82 -19.98
N ALA A 283 -20.09 15.05 -18.84
CA ALA A 283 -20.07 16.33 -18.13
C ALA A 283 -18.63 16.78 -17.79
N LEU A 284 -17.82 15.88 -17.23
CA LEU A 284 -16.43 16.17 -16.90
C LEU A 284 -15.56 16.46 -18.13
N LEU A 285 -15.77 15.74 -19.24
CA LEU A 285 -15.06 16.00 -20.49
C LEU A 285 -15.44 17.35 -21.10
N TYR A 286 -16.71 17.73 -21.05
CA TYR A 286 -17.17 19.05 -21.44
C TYR A 286 -16.51 20.16 -20.61
N ILE A 287 -16.56 20.04 -19.27
CA ILE A 287 -15.94 21.02 -18.36
C ILE A 287 -14.42 21.11 -18.61
N TRP A 288 -13.75 19.98 -18.87
CA TRP A 288 -12.34 19.99 -19.22
C TRP A 288 -12.11 20.73 -20.54
N ALA A 289 -12.86 20.41 -21.59
CA ALA A 289 -12.73 21.05 -22.89
C ALA A 289 -12.95 22.57 -22.82
N ASP A 290 -13.98 23.01 -22.10
CA ASP A 290 -14.28 24.43 -21.91
C ASP A 290 -13.14 25.18 -21.21
N PHE A 291 -12.69 24.69 -20.05
CA PHE A 291 -11.57 25.31 -19.34
C PHE A 291 -10.26 25.25 -20.13
N GLN A 292 -10.02 24.17 -20.88
CA GLN A 292 -8.83 24.02 -21.72
C GLN A 292 -8.87 25.01 -22.90
N SER A 293 -10.03 25.21 -23.52
CA SER A 293 -10.24 26.20 -24.58
C SER A 293 -10.01 27.62 -24.05
N ALA A 294 -10.62 27.98 -22.91
CA ALA A 294 -10.41 29.26 -22.26
C ALA A 294 -8.93 29.51 -21.92
N LEU A 295 -8.23 28.49 -21.40
CA LEU A 295 -6.80 28.59 -21.10
C LEU A 295 -5.96 28.78 -22.37
N ASN A 296 -6.21 27.98 -23.40
CA ASN A 296 -5.48 28.05 -24.66
C ASN A 296 -5.67 29.41 -25.34
N ASN A 297 -6.90 29.95 -25.35
CA ASN A 297 -7.21 31.27 -25.91
C ASN A 297 -6.52 32.39 -25.13
N LEU A 298 -6.51 32.30 -23.80
CA LEU A 298 -5.87 33.30 -22.95
C LEU A 298 -4.34 33.32 -23.12
N VAL A 299 -3.73 32.15 -23.32
CA VAL A 299 -2.27 32.01 -23.51
C VAL A 299 -1.86 32.22 -24.97
N GLY A 300 -2.73 31.94 -25.94
CA GLY A 300 -2.49 32.04 -27.38
C GLY A 300 -1.89 30.77 -28.00
N ARG A 301 -1.88 29.66 -27.28
CA ARG A 301 -1.38 28.34 -27.74
C ARG A 301 -1.92 27.22 -26.87
N THR A 302 -1.77 25.98 -27.33
CA THR A 302 -2.07 24.80 -26.51
C THR A 302 -1.15 24.70 -25.29
N VAL A 303 -1.74 24.41 -24.13
CA VAL A 303 -1.02 24.26 -22.85
C VAL A 303 -1.28 22.88 -22.23
N ASN A 304 -0.24 22.09 -22.01
CA ASN A 304 -0.34 20.86 -21.22
C ASN A 304 -0.21 21.16 -19.73
N THR A 305 -1.36 21.26 -19.04
CA THR A 305 -1.43 21.55 -17.60
C THR A 305 -0.83 20.46 -16.73
N ASN A 306 -0.66 19.24 -17.23
CA ASN A 306 -0.07 18.12 -16.49
C ASN A 306 1.47 18.12 -16.53
N SER A 307 2.08 18.85 -17.46
CA SER A 307 3.55 18.95 -17.56
C SER A 307 4.08 20.03 -16.61
N SER A 308 4.64 19.61 -15.47
CA SER A 308 5.24 20.57 -14.52
C SER A 308 6.33 21.42 -15.17
N LYS A 309 7.08 20.88 -16.15
CA LYS A 309 8.11 21.63 -16.88
C LYS A 309 7.49 22.74 -17.73
N GLN A 310 6.47 22.42 -18.54
CA GLN A 310 5.79 23.41 -19.38
C GLN A 310 5.07 24.47 -18.53
N MET A 311 4.47 24.05 -17.41
CA MET A 311 3.81 24.98 -16.50
C MET A 311 4.80 25.92 -15.79
N CYS A 312 5.98 25.44 -15.38
CA CYS A 312 7.01 26.33 -14.84
C CYS A 312 7.46 27.38 -15.87
N ILE A 313 7.60 27.00 -17.15
CA ILE A 313 7.95 27.94 -18.22
C ILE A 313 6.85 28.99 -18.39
N LEU A 314 5.60 28.55 -18.51
CA LEU A 314 4.45 29.46 -18.65
C LEU A 314 4.33 30.41 -17.45
N LEU A 315 4.37 29.89 -16.23
CA LEU A 315 4.13 30.68 -15.02
C LEU A 315 5.29 31.64 -14.72
N TYR A 316 6.54 31.18 -14.81
CA TYR A 316 7.69 31.96 -14.34
C TYR A 316 8.39 32.72 -15.45
N ASP A 317 8.62 32.06 -16.58
CA ASP A 317 9.42 32.64 -17.64
C ASP A 317 8.54 33.51 -18.58
N GLU A 318 7.33 33.06 -18.94
CA GLU A 318 6.42 33.81 -19.82
C GLU A 318 5.57 34.85 -19.08
N LEU A 319 4.90 34.46 -17.98
CA LEU A 319 4.04 35.37 -17.20
C LEU A 319 4.82 36.24 -16.19
N GLY A 320 6.08 35.88 -15.90
CA GLY A 320 6.94 36.62 -14.97
C GLY A 320 6.51 36.51 -13.51
N LEU A 321 5.89 35.39 -13.11
CA LEU A 321 5.49 35.16 -11.72
C LEU A 321 6.67 34.74 -10.85
N LYS A 322 6.51 34.90 -9.53
CA LYS A 322 7.54 34.51 -8.56
C LYS A 322 7.74 32.99 -8.55
N GLU A 323 8.96 32.54 -8.79
CA GLU A 323 9.31 31.12 -8.76
C GLU A 323 8.93 30.45 -7.44
N LYS A 324 8.29 29.28 -7.53
CA LYS A 324 8.08 28.37 -6.41
C LYS A 324 8.99 27.16 -6.56
N ARG A 325 9.50 26.66 -5.44
CA ARG A 325 10.44 25.55 -5.40
C ARG A 325 10.05 24.52 -4.35
N LYS A 326 10.38 23.27 -4.61
CA LYS A 326 10.32 22.18 -3.63
C LYS A 326 11.61 21.37 -3.68
N ARG A 327 11.82 20.54 -2.66
CA ARG A 327 12.87 19.54 -2.69
C ARG A 327 12.40 18.34 -3.50
N ASP A 328 13.25 17.86 -4.40
CA ASP A 328 13.04 16.58 -5.07
C ASP A 328 13.40 15.41 -4.15
N LYS A 329 13.28 14.18 -4.67
CA LYS A 329 13.63 12.94 -3.95
C LYS A 329 15.11 12.88 -3.48
N ASN A 330 15.99 13.66 -4.10
CA ASN A 330 17.41 13.74 -3.75
C ASN A 330 17.71 14.96 -2.84
N GLY A 331 16.67 15.67 -2.38
CA GLY A 331 16.81 16.86 -1.54
C GLY A 331 17.20 18.13 -2.28
N LYS A 332 17.32 18.10 -3.62
CA LYS A 332 17.69 19.26 -4.43
C LYS A 332 16.48 20.17 -4.64
N TRP A 333 16.70 21.48 -4.53
CA TRP A 333 15.67 22.46 -4.86
C TRP A 333 15.42 22.51 -6.37
N VAL A 334 14.16 22.28 -6.75
CA VAL A 334 13.69 22.33 -8.13
C VAL A 334 12.47 23.25 -8.24
N ARG A 335 12.31 23.92 -9.40
CA ARG A 335 11.09 24.69 -9.71
C ARG A 335 9.88 23.75 -9.68
N THR A 336 8.75 24.20 -9.12
CA THR A 336 7.54 23.38 -9.03
C THR A 336 6.31 24.17 -9.41
N ALA A 337 5.40 23.53 -10.14
CA ALA A 337 4.09 24.07 -10.44
C ALA A 337 3.01 23.11 -9.93
N ASP A 338 3.17 22.56 -8.73
CA ASP A 338 2.16 21.73 -8.07
C ASP A 338 1.01 22.55 -7.48
N GLU A 339 0.03 21.88 -6.88
CA GLU A 339 -1.18 22.51 -6.35
C GLU A 339 -0.85 23.60 -5.31
N ASN A 340 0.08 23.32 -4.39
CA ASN A 340 0.48 24.29 -3.37
C ASN A 340 1.14 25.53 -3.98
N ALA A 341 1.99 25.33 -5.00
CA ALA A 341 2.56 26.45 -5.76
C ALA A 341 1.48 27.27 -6.47
N LEU A 342 0.51 26.63 -7.12
CA LEU A 342 -0.59 27.30 -7.80
C LEU A 342 -1.48 28.09 -6.83
N VAL A 343 -1.86 27.52 -5.68
CA VAL A 343 -2.62 28.21 -4.63
C VAL A 343 -1.89 29.46 -4.14
N SER A 344 -0.57 29.33 -3.89
CA SER A 344 0.25 30.47 -3.49
C SER A 344 0.29 31.56 -4.57
N LEU A 345 0.45 31.17 -5.84
CA LEU A 345 0.44 32.10 -6.98
C LEU A 345 -0.92 32.77 -7.18
N VAL A 346 -2.03 32.07 -6.95
CA VAL A 346 -3.38 32.66 -6.99
C VAL A 346 -3.49 33.78 -5.96
N GLY A 347 -3.03 33.55 -4.73
CA GLY A 347 -3.01 34.57 -3.67
C GLY A 347 -2.18 35.80 -4.05
N GLU A 348 -0.97 35.57 -4.57
CA GLU A 348 -0.07 36.63 -5.03
C GLU A 348 -0.65 37.42 -6.21
N CYS A 349 -1.16 36.74 -7.24
CA CYS A 349 -1.76 37.38 -8.42
C CYS A 349 -3.00 38.19 -8.05
N LYS A 350 -3.84 37.68 -7.14
CA LYS A 350 -5.01 38.42 -6.64
C LYS A 350 -4.59 39.70 -5.92
N ALA A 351 -3.63 39.60 -5.00
CA ALA A 351 -3.12 40.78 -4.29
C ALA A 351 -2.52 41.82 -5.25
N GLN A 352 -1.81 41.37 -6.29
CA GLN A 352 -1.30 42.28 -7.32
C GLN A 352 -2.41 42.86 -8.18
N TYR A 353 -3.46 42.11 -8.53
CA TYR A 353 -4.59 42.63 -9.29
C TYR A 353 -5.36 43.71 -8.49
N ASP A 354 -5.63 43.47 -7.21
CA ASP A 354 -6.42 44.37 -6.36
C ASP A 354 -5.69 45.69 -6.08
N ASN A 355 -4.37 45.67 -5.93
CA ASN A 355 -3.56 46.84 -5.56
C ASN A 355 -3.08 47.70 -6.74
N ARG A 356 -3.43 47.37 -7.99
CA ARG A 356 -2.92 48.07 -9.18
C ARG A 356 -4.04 48.89 -9.82
N ILE A 357 -3.71 50.15 -10.11
CA ILE A 357 -4.64 51.13 -10.69
C ILE A 357 -4.52 51.17 -12.22
N GLN A 358 -3.30 51.07 -12.74
CA GLN A 358 -3.05 51.16 -14.18
C GLN A 358 -3.64 49.95 -14.91
N LYS A 359 -4.54 50.22 -15.87
CA LYS A 359 -5.31 49.21 -16.61
C LYS A 359 -4.44 48.09 -17.20
N ALA A 360 -3.39 48.43 -17.94
CA ALA A 360 -2.51 47.44 -18.58
C ALA A 360 -1.81 46.51 -17.56
N VAL A 361 -1.40 47.04 -16.42
CA VAL A 361 -0.77 46.25 -15.34
C VAL A 361 -1.81 45.35 -14.69
N LYS A 362 -3.02 45.87 -14.48
CA LYS A 362 -4.15 45.13 -13.92
C LYS A 362 -4.57 43.97 -14.82
N GLU A 363 -4.65 44.19 -16.13
CA GLU A 363 -4.95 43.15 -17.13
C GLU A 363 -3.91 42.03 -17.15
N LYS A 364 -2.60 42.36 -17.03
CA LYS A 364 -1.54 41.36 -16.89
C LYS A 364 -1.78 40.44 -15.68
N TRP A 365 -2.05 41.02 -14.51
CA TRP A 365 -2.26 40.25 -13.29
C TRP A 365 -3.58 39.47 -13.30
N LEU A 366 -4.62 40.03 -13.92
CA LEU A 366 -5.88 39.31 -14.15
C LEU A 366 -5.65 38.08 -15.04
N LYS A 367 -4.93 38.25 -16.15
CA LYS A 367 -4.55 37.13 -17.04
C LYS A 367 -3.80 36.05 -16.26
N ALA A 368 -2.79 36.41 -15.49
CA ALA A 368 -2.04 35.45 -14.68
C ALA A 368 -2.91 34.74 -13.63
N LEU A 369 -3.78 35.49 -12.94
CA LEU A 369 -4.73 34.93 -11.96
C LEU A 369 -5.67 33.91 -12.61
N VAL A 370 -6.23 34.23 -13.78
CA VAL A 370 -7.14 33.34 -14.51
C VAL A 370 -6.40 32.10 -15.03
N VAL A 371 -5.17 32.25 -15.55
CA VAL A 371 -4.32 31.10 -15.96
C VAL A 371 -4.10 30.13 -14.79
N CYS A 372 -3.75 30.64 -13.61
CA CYS A 372 -3.57 29.80 -12.42
C CYS A 372 -4.86 29.07 -12.03
N LYS A 373 -5.99 29.77 -11.99
CA LYS A 373 -7.30 29.19 -11.64
C LYS A 373 -7.76 28.13 -12.65
N LEU A 374 -7.66 28.41 -13.95
CA LEU A 374 -8.01 27.45 -15.01
C LEU A 374 -7.11 26.21 -14.94
N THR A 375 -5.81 26.39 -14.70
CA THR A 375 -4.87 25.27 -14.52
C THR A 375 -5.31 24.35 -13.37
N MET A 376 -5.65 24.92 -12.21
CA MET A 376 -6.14 24.15 -11.06
C MET A 376 -7.46 23.43 -11.37
N LYS A 377 -8.41 24.12 -12.02
CA LYS A 377 -9.70 23.52 -12.41
C LYS A 377 -9.52 22.35 -13.39
N ILE A 378 -8.70 22.51 -14.42
CA ILE A 378 -8.38 21.44 -15.39
C ILE A 378 -7.74 20.25 -14.68
N ARG A 379 -6.76 20.48 -13.79
CA ARG A 379 -6.12 19.41 -13.03
C ARG A 379 -7.08 18.69 -12.09
N GLY A 380 -7.99 19.43 -11.46
CA GLY A 380 -9.06 18.87 -10.62
C GLY A 380 -9.94 17.91 -11.42
N VAL A 381 -10.47 18.36 -12.56
CA VAL A 381 -11.31 17.53 -13.44
C VAL A 381 -10.56 16.29 -13.93
N ARG A 382 -9.30 16.45 -14.39
CA ARG A 382 -8.44 15.33 -14.81
C ARG A 382 -8.19 14.34 -13.67
N LYS A 383 -8.02 14.83 -12.44
CA LYS A 383 -7.85 13.98 -11.26
C LYS A 383 -9.12 13.17 -10.98
N VAL A 384 -10.30 13.80 -11.07
CA VAL A 384 -11.58 13.12 -10.90
C VAL A 384 -11.76 12.03 -11.96
N LEU A 385 -11.55 12.39 -13.23
CA LEU A 385 -11.63 11.45 -14.36
C LEU A 385 -10.69 10.25 -14.16
N SER A 386 -9.41 10.48 -13.91
CA SER A 386 -8.41 9.41 -13.80
C SER A 386 -8.53 8.56 -12.54
N SER A 387 -9.01 9.12 -11.42
CA SER A 387 -8.98 8.44 -10.12
C SER A 387 -10.31 7.81 -9.72
N TYR A 388 -11.42 8.21 -10.34
CA TYR A 388 -12.76 7.73 -9.95
C TYR A 388 -13.68 7.36 -11.12
N VAL A 389 -13.52 7.95 -12.30
CA VAL A 389 -14.42 7.71 -13.45
C VAL A 389 -13.85 6.66 -14.39
N ASN A 390 -12.64 6.88 -14.91
CA ASN A 390 -11.94 5.97 -15.83
C ASN A 390 -11.23 4.81 -15.11
N VAL A 391 -11.76 4.41 -13.96
CA VAL A 391 -11.25 3.29 -13.18
C VAL A 391 -11.84 2.00 -13.69
N GLU A 392 -10.97 1.00 -13.83
CA GLU A 392 -11.38 -0.37 -14.08
C GLU A 392 -12.15 -0.89 -12.86
N ILE A 393 -13.22 -1.63 -13.11
CA ILE A 393 -14.04 -2.27 -12.08
C ILE A 393 -14.14 -3.76 -12.40
N SER A 394 -14.58 -4.55 -11.44
CA SER A 394 -14.71 -6.00 -11.64
C SER A 394 -15.75 -6.34 -12.71
N ASP A 395 -15.59 -7.51 -13.33
CA ASP A 395 -16.42 -8.01 -14.44
C ASP A 395 -17.93 -8.07 -14.15
N ASP A 396 -18.32 -8.16 -12.89
CA ASP A 396 -19.71 -8.15 -12.44
C ASP A 396 -20.31 -6.74 -12.30
N GLY A 397 -19.63 -5.72 -12.81
CA GLY A 397 -20.10 -4.33 -12.81
C GLY A 397 -20.00 -3.63 -11.46
N ARG A 398 -19.26 -4.21 -10.50
CA ARG A 398 -19.11 -3.64 -9.15
C ARG A 398 -17.75 -2.97 -8.95
N ALA A 399 -17.78 -1.74 -8.43
CA ALA A 399 -16.61 -1.07 -7.91
C ALA A 399 -16.31 -1.60 -6.51
N ARG A 400 -15.14 -2.22 -6.34
CA ARG A 400 -14.67 -2.77 -5.06
C ARG A 400 -13.53 -1.94 -4.47
N GLY A 401 -13.35 -2.08 -3.17
CA GLY A 401 -12.19 -1.54 -2.46
C GLY A 401 -11.88 -2.44 -1.28
N LEU A 402 -10.59 -2.59 -0.95
CA LEU A 402 -10.17 -3.40 0.18
C LEU A 402 -10.26 -2.56 1.46
N VAL A 403 -11.12 -2.97 2.39
CA VAL A 403 -11.21 -2.37 3.72
C VAL A 403 -10.00 -2.77 4.55
N LYS A 404 -9.36 -1.78 5.17
CA LYS A 404 -8.24 -1.97 6.10
C LYS A 404 -8.67 -1.57 7.50
N ILE A 405 -8.90 -2.58 8.35
CA ILE A 405 -9.35 -2.43 9.73
C ILE A 405 -8.35 -1.61 10.56
N THR A 406 -7.07 -1.86 10.36
CA THR A 406 -5.95 -1.23 11.08
C THR A 406 -5.36 -0.04 10.33
N GLY A 407 -6.07 0.49 9.33
CA GLY A 407 -5.53 1.45 8.37
C GLY A 407 -5.00 2.73 9.00
N ALA A 408 -5.89 3.50 9.64
CA ALA A 408 -5.55 4.79 10.22
C ALA A 408 -5.12 4.65 11.69
N GLU A 409 -4.15 5.46 12.12
CA GLU A 409 -3.65 5.51 13.51
C GLU A 409 -4.77 5.79 14.53
N THR A 410 -5.80 6.53 14.13
CA THR A 410 -6.96 6.90 14.97
C THR A 410 -7.96 5.76 15.20
N GLY A 411 -7.70 4.55 14.69
CA GLY A 411 -8.61 3.41 14.78
C GLY A 411 -9.78 3.44 13.78
N ARG A 412 -9.86 4.45 12.93
CA ARG A 412 -10.79 4.48 11.78
C ARG A 412 -10.35 3.48 10.71
N TRP A 413 -11.33 2.87 10.05
CA TRP A 413 -11.04 2.09 8.84
C TRP A 413 -10.50 3.00 7.74
N SER A 414 -9.59 2.45 6.95
CA SER A 414 -9.20 3.03 5.66
C SER A 414 -9.59 2.08 4.53
N MET A 415 -9.50 2.54 3.28
CA MET A 415 -9.67 1.67 2.11
C MET A 415 -8.53 1.85 1.12
N SER A 416 -8.22 0.78 0.39
CA SER A 416 -7.41 0.84 -0.83
C SER A 416 -8.20 0.29 -2.02
N LYS A 417 -7.57 0.27 -3.19
CA LYS A 417 -8.05 -0.54 -4.32
C LYS A 417 -8.21 -2.00 -3.92
N TYR A 418 -9.00 -2.72 -4.70
CA TYR A 418 -9.21 -4.15 -4.51
C TYR A 418 -7.94 -4.96 -4.83
N TYR A 419 -7.93 -6.26 -4.50
CA TYR A 419 -6.70 -7.08 -4.59
C TYR A 419 -6.15 -7.17 -6.01
N ASP A 420 -7.02 -7.09 -7.01
CA ASP A 420 -6.75 -7.11 -8.45
C ASP A 420 -6.40 -5.73 -9.04
N ASN A 421 -6.20 -4.72 -8.18
CA ASN A 421 -5.93 -3.32 -8.55
C ASN A 421 -7.06 -2.61 -9.33
N THR A 422 -8.24 -3.23 -9.35
CA THR A 422 -9.49 -2.61 -9.81
C THR A 422 -10.20 -1.86 -8.69
N GLY A 423 -11.27 -1.18 -9.08
CA GLY A 423 -12.16 -0.44 -8.22
C GLY A 423 -11.52 0.81 -7.61
N ILE A 424 -12.14 1.32 -6.55
CA ILE A 424 -11.76 2.58 -5.92
C ILE A 424 -11.83 2.48 -4.39
N PRO A 425 -10.96 3.22 -3.67
CA PRO A 425 -11.15 3.46 -2.25
C PRO A 425 -12.40 4.34 -2.05
N MET A 426 -13.53 3.73 -1.72
CA MET A 426 -14.85 4.40 -1.67
C MET A 426 -14.89 5.60 -0.72
N GLN A 427 -14.06 5.60 0.32
CA GLN A 427 -13.93 6.71 1.27
C GLN A 427 -13.38 8.01 0.65
N THR A 428 -12.74 7.92 -0.51
CA THR A 428 -12.06 9.05 -1.15
C THR A 428 -12.85 9.65 -2.32
N VAL A 429 -14.05 9.14 -2.61
CA VAL A 429 -14.91 9.67 -3.68
C VAL A 429 -15.33 11.10 -3.34
N PRO A 430 -15.09 12.08 -4.24
CA PRO A 430 -15.55 13.46 -4.05
C PRO A 430 -17.06 13.51 -3.83
N ARG A 431 -17.50 14.34 -2.88
CA ARG A 431 -18.92 14.50 -2.54
C ARG A 431 -19.59 15.67 -3.26
N ASP A 432 -18.79 16.61 -3.77
CA ASP A 432 -19.30 17.78 -4.47
C ASP A 432 -19.94 17.34 -5.78
N PRO A 433 -21.16 17.81 -6.09
CA PRO A 433 -21.81 17.50 -7.36
C PRO A 433 -21.01 18.09 -8.52
N VAL A 434 -21.09 17.42 -9.67
CA VAL A 434 -20.64 18.01 -10.94
C VAL A 434 -21.81 18.81 -11.49
N GLU A 435 -21.70 20.12 -11.42
CA GLU A 435 -22.72 21.06 -11.91
C GLU A 435 -22.41 21.46 -13.36
N LEU A 436 -23.45 21.48 -14.19
CA LEU A 436 -23.42 22.02 -15.55
C LEU A 436 -24.34 23.24 -15.61
N GLU A 437 -23.88 24.31 -16.26
CA GLU A 437 -24.72 25.51 -16.47
C GLU A 437 -25.88 25.23 -17.44
N ASP A 438 -25.66 24.35 -18.42
CA ASP A 438 -26.66 23.87 -19.36
C ASP A 438 -26.54 22.34 -19.50
N GLU A 439 -27.53 21.60 -19.02
CA GLU A 439 -27.56 20.14 -19.14
C GLU A 439 -27.78 19.65 -20.58
N SER A 440 -28.24 20.51 -21.49
CA SER A 440 -28.49 20.15 -22.89
C SER A 440 -27.22 19.72 -23.63
N VAL A 441 -26.03 20.08 -23.12
CA VAL A 441 -24.73 19.60 -23.62
C VAL A 441 -24.62 18.07 -23.58
N LEU A 442 -25.34 17.42 -22.66
CA LEU A 442 -25.37 15.96 -22.54
C LEU A 442 -26.23 15.29 -23.62
N ASN A 443 -27.00 16.03 -24.42
CA ASN A 443 -27.73 15.46 -25.56
C ASN A 443 -26.78 14.88 -26.63
N ASN A 444 -25.52 15.35 -26.66
CA ASN A 444 -24.46 14.83 -27.53
C ASN A 444 -23.34 14.14 -26.74
N ILE A 445 -23.69 13.27 -25.78
CA ILE A 445 -22.71 12.52 -24.97
C ILE A 445 -21.69 11.77 -25.83
N GLU A 446 -22.09 11.16 -26.96
CA GLU A 446 -21.14 10.43 -27.81
C GLU A 446 -20.01 11.33 -28.31
N GLY A 447 -20.34 12.52 -28.82
CA GLY A 447 -19.33 13.49 -29.23
C GLY A 447 -18.43 13.96 -28.07
N LEU A 448 -18.97 14.07 -26.86
CA LEU A 448 -18.17 14.41 -25.67
C LEU A 448 -17.20 13.30 -25.29
N LEU A 449 -17.61 12.04 -25.40
CA LEU A 449 -16.76 10.88 -25.10
C LEU A 449 -15.58 10.78 -26.08
N GLU A 450 -15.76 11.18 -27.33
CA GLU A 450 -14.69 11.23 -28.35
C GLU A 450 -13.62 12.30 -28.03
N LEU A 451 -13.95 13.36 -27.28
CA LEU A 451 -13.00 14.42 -26.91
C LEU A 451 -11.86 13.92 -26.04
N GLU A 452 -12.03 12.82 -25.31
CA GLU A 452 -11.05 12.37 -24.32
C GLU A 452 -9.66 12.14 -24.95
N GLY A 453 -9.61 11.58 -26.16
CA GLY A 453 -8.36 11.36 -26.89
C GLY A 453 -7.68 12.67 -27.30
N ALA A 454 -8.46 13.66 -27.75
CA ALA A 454 -7.95 14.96 -28.19
C ALA A 454 -7.51 15.87 -27.01
N LEU A 455 -8.11 15.70 -25.83
CA LEU A 455 -7.79 16.45 -24.62
C LEU A 455 -6.52 15.97 -23.91
N LYS A 456 -6.19 14.68 -24.04
CA LYS A 456 -5.01 14.06 -23.42
C LYS A 456 -3.72 14.53 -24.06
#